data_AF-A0A284RLS5-F1
#
_entry.id   AF-A0A284RLS5-F1
#
_cell.length_a   1.000
_cell.length_b   1.000
_cell.length_c   1.000
_cell.angle_alpha   90.00
_cell.angle_beta   90.00
_cell.angle_gamma   90.00
#
_symmetry.space_group_name_H-M   'P 1'
#
loop_
_entity.id
_entity.type
_entity.pdbx_description
1 polymer ?
#
loop_
_entity_poly.entity_id
_entity_poly.type
_entity_poly.pdbx_seq_one_letter_code
_entity_poly.pdbx_strand_id
1 'polypeptide(L)'
;MTGIAYQISGGTETYEVKPPEGVDLLDTPTYMGRVKVGKVTSNMVHGDNGAVSLGFILTRTPVVLGNVHWNCQNWVAEGLKRLKDAHHSIDDDSLESLQRRLSSVQRESRD
;
A
#
# COMPACT_ATOMS: atom_id res chain seq x y z
N MET A 1 -7.48 -3.46 15.80
CA MET A 1 -6.90 -2.14 15.47
C MET A 1 -7.55 -1.71 14.16
N THR A 2 -8.25 -0.57 14.09
CA THR A 2 -8.96 -0.18 12.86
C THR A 2 -8.05 0.60 11.91
N GLY A 3 -8.18 0.35 10.61
CA GLY A 3 -7.43 1.04 9.55
C GLY A 3 -8.27 1.23 8.30
N ILE A 4 -7.73 1.95 7.32
CA ILE A 4 -8.32 2.11 5.99
C ILE A 4 -7.53 1.24 5.01
N ALA A 5 -8.20 0.31 4.35
CA ALA A 5 -7.62 -0.51 3.30
C ALA A 5 -7.91 0.11 1.92
N TYR A 6 -6.87 0.20 1.10
CA TYR A 6 -7.00 0.46 -0.32
C TYR A 6 -6.76 -0.85 -1.05
N GLN A 7 -7.76 -1.35 -1.76
CA GLN A 7 -7.63 -2.58 -2.54
C GLN A 7 -7.57 -2.27 -4.03
N ILE A 8 -6.57 -2.86 -4.68
CA ILE A 8 -6.47 -2.86 -6.13
C ILE A 8 -6.57 -4.30 -6.58
N SER A 9 -7.54 -4.55 -7.45
CA SER A 9 -7.78 -5.86 -8.03
C SER A 9 -7.45 -5.76 -9.51
N GLY A 10 -6.70 -6.69 -10.05
CA GLY A 10 -6.42 -6.66 -11.48
C GLY A 10 -5.96 -7.99 -12.04
N GLY A 11 -6.14 -8.12 -13.34
CA GLY A 11 -5.64 -9.19 -14.19
C GLY A 11 -4.64 -8.67 -15.23
N THR A 12 -4.35 -9.47 -16.24
CA THR A 12 -3.40 -9.12 -17.31
C THR A 12 -3.85 -7.93 -18.16
N GLU A 13 -5.15 -7.65 -18.22
CA GLU A 13 -5.73 -6.64 -19.12
C GLU A 13 -6.45 -5.49 -18.39
N THR A 14 -6.83 -5.68 -17.13
CA THR A 14 -7.60 -4.69 -16.37
C THR A 14 -7.13 -4.60 -14.93
N TYR A 15 -7.08 -3.38 -14.40
CA TYR A 15 -6.88 -3.11 -12.98
C TYR A 15 -7.97 -2.15 -12.52
N GLU A 16 -8.62 -2.49 -11.43
CA GLU A 16 -9.66 -1.71 -10.78
C GLU A 16 -9.23 -1.38 -9.35
N VAL A 17 -9.36 -0.11 -8.98
CA VAL A 17 -9.17 0.33 -7.60
C VAL A 17 -10.52 0.37 -6.92
N LYS A 18 -10.70 -0.45 -5.88
CA LYS A 18 -11.91 -0.43 -5.08
C LYS A 18 -11.95 0.81 -4.18
N PRO A 19 -13.15 1.29 -3.82
CA PRO A 19 -13.30 2.29 -2.78
C PRO A 19 -12.56 1.88 -1.51
N PRO A 20 -11.95 2.82 -0.76
CA PRO A 20 -11.28 2.49 0.48
C PRO A 20 -12.29 1.97 1.52
N GLU A 21 -11.94 0.91 2.24
CA GLU A 21 -12.80 0.27 3.23
C GLU A 21 -12.18 0.35 4.62
N GLY A 22 -13.02 0.55 5.65
CA GLY A 22 -12.60 0.40 7.03
C GLY A 22 -12.39 -1.08 7.35
N VAL A 23 -11.19 -1.45 7.83
CA VAL A 23 -10.85 -2.84 8.15
C VAL A 23 -10.37 -2.97 9.59
N ASP A 24 -10.67 -4.08 10.24
CA ASP A 24 -9.93 -4.49 11.44
C ASP A 24 -8.62 -5.13 10.99
N LEU A 25 -7.55 -4.38 11.18
CA LEU A 25 -6.20 -4.82 10.90
C LEU A 25 -5.78 -5.95 11.83
N LEU A 26 -6.51 -6.45 12.82
CA LEU A 26 -6.07 -7.64 13.57
C LEU A 26 -6.81 -8.92 13.20
N ASP A 27 -7.96 -8.80 12.52
CA ASP A 27 -8.92 -9.91 12.38
C ASP A 27 -8.99 -10.50 10.97
N THR A 28 -8.10 -10.10 10.06
CA THR A 28 -8.07 -10.65 8.70
C THR A 28 -7.13 -11.87 8.61
N PRO A 29 -7.65 -13.10 8.47
CA PRO A 29 -6.84 -14.32 8.51
C PRO A 29 -5.92 -14.50 7.28
N THR A 30 -6.10 -13.67 6.25
CA THR A 30 -5.43 -13.76 4.94
C THR A 30 -4.07 -13.07 4.89
N TYR A 31 -3.69 -12.24 5.87
CA TYR A 31 -2.37 -11.63 5.90
C TYR A 31 -1.36 -12.58 6.57
N MET A 32 -0.34 -13.01 5.82
CA MET A 32 0.74 -13.85 6.34
C MET A 32 1.77 -13.09 7.18
N GLY A 33 1.73 -11.74 7.14
CA GLY A 33 2.61 -10.85 7.90
C GLY A 33 2.34 -9.39 7.54
N ARG A 34 2.90 -8.46 8.33
CA ARG A 34 2.80 -7.02 8.09
C ARG A 34 4.09 -6.30 8.40
N VAL A 35 4.39 -5.28 7.61
CA VAL A 35 5.52 -4.38 7.85
C VAL A 35 5.02 -2.95 7.87
N LYS A 36 5.46 -2.19 8.87
CA LYS A 36 5.21 -0.75 8.90
C LYS A 36 6.12 -0.07 7.89
N VAL A 37 5.54 0.64 6.93
CA VAL A 37 6.29 1.28 5.82
C VAL A 37 6.39 2.79 5.93
N GLY A 38 5.71 3.39 6.91
CA GLY A 38 5.73 4.83 7.13
C GLY A 38 4.65 5.31 8.07
N LYS A 39 4.36 6.61 8.02
CA LYS A 39 3.28 7.28 8.75
C LYS A 39 2.61 8.32 7.86
N VAL A 40 1.30 8.46 8.02
CA VAL A 40 0.48 9.47 7.34
C VAL A 40 -0.44 10.14 8.34
N THR A 41 -0.78 11.41 8.11
CA THR A 41 -1.73 12.15 8.95
C THR A 41 -3.14 12.08 8.36
N SER A 42 -4.18 12.33 9.18
CA SER A 42 -5.57 12.33 8.70
C SER A 42 -5.80 13.28 7.52
N ASN A 43 -5.21 14.47 7.57
CA ASN A 43 -5.35 15.49 6.53
C ASN A 43 -4.78 15.01 5.19
N MET A 44 -3.74 14.18 5.22
CA MET A 44 -3.14 13.56 4.03
C MET A 44 -4.01 12.44 3.45
N VAL A 45 -4.77 11.74 4.29
CA VAL A 45 -5.69 10.69 3.83
C VAL A 45 -6.83 11.30 3.02
N HIS A 46 -7.39 12.43 3.48
CA HIS A 46 -8.54 13.08 2.86
C HIS A 46 -8.17 14.13 1.79
N GLY A 47 -6.94 14.66 1.83
CA GLY A 47 -6.49 15.69 0.88
C GLY A 47 -6.97 17.08 1.27
N ASP A 48 -6.72 17.49 2.50
CA ASP A 48 -7.09 18.82 2.99
C ASP A 48 -6.01 19.88 2.65
N ASN A 49 -6.43 21.15 2.57
CA ASN A 49 -5.55 22.31 2.40
C ASN A 49 -4.63 22.26 1.15
N GLY A 50 -5.14 21.72 0.03
CA GLY A 50 -4.41 21.67 -1.24
C GLY A 50 -3.40 20.52 -1.33
N ALA A 51 -3.30 19.68 -0.30
CA ALA A 51 -2.54 18.43 -0.37
C ALA A 51 -3.31 17.40 -1.20
N VAL A 52 -2.60 16.71 -2.08
CA VAL A 52 -3.18 15.58 -2.83
C VAL A 52 -3.45 14.44 -1.86
N SER A 53 -4.67 13.90 -1.90
CA SER A 53 -5.03 12.79 -1.01
C SER A 53 -4.19 11.54 -1.29
N LEU A 54 -3.93 10.76 -0.25
CA LEU A 54 -3.24 9.48 -0.35
C LEU A 54 -3.93 8.55 -1.37
N GLY A 55 -5.27 8.54 -1.35
CA GLY A 55 -6.06 7.78 -2.33
C GLY A 55 -5.82 8.22 -3.77
N PHE A 56 -5.67 9.53 -4.03
CA PHE A 56 -5.40 10.04 -5.37
C PHE A 56 -4.02 9.62 -5.88
N ILE A 57 -2.98 9.66 -5.02
CA ILE A 57 -1.63 9.23 -5.40
C ILE A 57 -1.62 7.74 -5.70
N LEU A 58 -2.18 6.94 -4.81
CA LEU A 58 -2.24 5.49 -4.94
C LEU A 58 -3.03 5.10 -6.19
N THR A 59 -4.26 5.57 -6.37
CA THR A 59 -5.11 5.21 -7.52
C THR A 59 -4.50 5.55 -8.89
N ARG A 60 -3.56 6.51 -8.95
CA ARG A 60 -2.84 6.92 -10.16
C ARG A 60 -1.44 6.32 -10.30
N THR A 61 -1.07 5.38 -9.43
CA THR A 61 0.19 4.66 -9.55
C THR A 61 0.15 3.80 -10.82
N PRO A 62 1.09 4.00 -11.76
CA PRO A 62 1.05 3.33 -13.05
C PRO A 62 1.26 1.82 -12.92
N VAL A 63 0.61 1.08 -13.80
CA VAL A 63 0.84 -0.35 -13.99
C VAL A 63 1.66 -0.52 -15.27
N VAL A 64 2.71 -1.35 -15.23
CA VAL A 64 3.52 -1.66 -16.40
C VAL A 64 2.89 -2.83 -17.16
N LEU A 65 2.24 -2.52 -18.28
CA LEU A 65 1.62 -3.52 -19.17
C LEU A 65 2.66 -4.25 -20.02
N GLY A 66 2.37 -5.49 -20.41
CA GLY A 66 3.24 -6.29 -21.28
C GLY A 66 4.52 -6.81 -20.63
N ASN A 67 4.68 -6.64 -19.31
CA ASN A 67 5.83 -7.14 -18.56
C ASN A 67 5.43 -8.32 -17.67
N VAL A 68 5.89 -9.52 -18.02
CA VAL A 68 5.59 -10.77 -17.27
C VAL A 68 6.21 -10.83 -15.88
N HIS A 69 7.20 -9.99 -15.60
CA HIS A 69 7.83 -9.87 -14.28
C HIS A 69 7.10 -8.86 -13.38
N TRP A 70 6.19 -8.06 -13.93
CA TRP A 70 5.42 -7.09 -13.15
C TRP A 70 4.26 -7.78 -12.43
N ASN A 71 4.21 -7.63 -11.11
CA ASN A 71 3.16 -8.17 -10.26
C ASN A 71 2.69 -7.13 -9.23
N CYS A 72 1.74 -7.53 -8.37
CA CYS A 72 1.15 -6.64 -7.38
C CYS A 72 2.18 -6.05 -6.39
N GLN A 73 3.26 -6.76 -6.08
CA GLN A 73 4.30 -6.26 -5.18
C GLN A 73 5.11 -5.11 -5.81
N ASN A 74 5.32 -5.15 -7.13
CA ASN A 74 5.93 -4.04 -7.85
C ASN A 74 5.05 -2.78 -7.77
N TRP A 75 3.73 -2.95 -7.92
CA TRP A 75 2.79 -1.85 -7.79
C TRP A 75 2.82 -1.23 -6.39
N VAL A 76 2.87 -2.05 -5.33
CA VAL A 76 2.98 -1.56 -3.94
C VAL A 76 4.25 -0.74 -3.75
N ALA A 77 5.40 -1.22 -4.24
CA ALA A 77 6.66 -0.48 -4.14
C ALA A 77 6.58 0.86 -4.90
N GLU A 78 6.03 0.88 -6.11
CA GLU A 78 5.86 2.12 -6.90
C GLU A 78 4.91 3.11 -6.21
N GLY A 79 3.82 2.62 -5.61
CA GLY A 79 2.89 3.45 -4.84
C GLY A 79 3.56 4.10 -3.63
N LEU A 80 4.38 3.33 -2.89
CA LEU A 80 5.15 3.85 -1.74
C LEU A 80 6.20 4.87 -2.18
N LYS A 81 6.88 4.63 -3.30
CA LYS A 81 7.81 5.59 -3.89
C LYS A 81 7.11 6.90 -4.27
N ARG A 82 5.96 6.84 -4.93
CA ARG A 82 5.17 8.04 -5.28
C ARG A 82 4.69 8.82 -4.06
N LEU A 83 4.31 8.11 -2.99
CA LEU A 83 3.98 8.76 -1.71
C LEU A 83 5.22 9.47 -1.12
N LYS A 84 6.39 8.84 -1.17
CA LYS A 84 7.64 9.47 -0.74
C LYS A 84 7.98 10.72 -1.56
N ASP A 85 7.82 10.65 -2.88
CA ASP A 85 8.04 11.77 -3.81
C ASP A 85 7.05 12.92 -3.59
N ALA A 86 5.83 12.60 -3.13
CA ALA A 86 4.84 13.59 -2.68
C ALA A 86 5.06 14.06 -1.22
N HIS A 87 6.26 13.85 -0.68
CA HIS A 87 6.69 14.25 0.67
C HIS A 87 5.93 13.60 1.83
N HIS A 88 5.33 12.42 1.62
CA HIS A 88 4.84 11.61 2.73
C HIS A 88 6.00 10.91 3.45
N SER A 89 5.86 10.69 4.75
CA SER A 89 6.86 10.02 5.60
C SER A 89 6.85 8.51 5.35
N ILE A 90 7.49 8.08 4.27
CA ILE A 90 7.67 6.67 3.89
C ILE A 90 9.12 6.26 4.17
N ASP A 91 9.26 5.25 5.04
CA ASP A 91 10.55 4.74 5.49
C ASP A 91 11.14 3.72 4.50
N ASP A 92 10.26 3.00 3.76
CA ASP A 92 10.65 1.96 2.79
C ASP A 92 9.82 2.04 1.50
N ASP A 93 10.50 2.10 0.37
CA ASP A 93 9.93 2.25 -0.97
C ASP A 93 10.43 1.21 -1.99
N SER A 94 11.34 0.30 -1.60
CA SER A 94 11.88 -0.73 -2.49
C SER A 94 11.29 -2.11 -2.22
N LEU A 95 11.00 -2.84 -3.30
CA LEU A 95 10.47 -4.20 -3.24
C LEU A 95 11.36 -5.15 -2.43
N GLU A 96 12.68 -5.08 -2.63
CA GLU A 96 13.64 -5.94 -1.93
C GLU A 96 13.65 -5.68 -0.42
N SER A 97 13.62 -4.41 0.01
CA SER A 97 13.55 -4.07 1.43
C SER A 97 12.25 -4.60 2.06
N LEU A 98 11.12 -4.39 1.37
CA LEU A 98 9.81 -4.86 1.83
C LEU A 98 9.78 -6.39 1.97
N GLN A 99 10.31 -7.13 1.00
CA GLN A 99 10.39 -8.58 1.05
C GLN A 99 11.28 -9.08 2.19
N ARG A 100 12.45 -8.47 2.39
CA ARG A 100 13.37 -8.82 3.47
C ARG A 100 12.76 -8.55 4.85
N ARG A 101 12.03 -7.45 5.00
CA ARG A 101 11.35 -7.12 6.25
C ARG A 101 10.19 -8.09 6.47
N LEU A 102 9.38 -8.37 5.45
CA LEU A 102 8.27 -9.31 5.52
C LEU A 102 8.72 -10.73 5.90
N SER A 103 9.86 -11.19 5.39
CA SER A 103 10.39 -12.52 5.73
C SER A 103 10.89 -12.63 7.17
N SER A 104 11.17 -11.49 7.82
CA SER A 104 11.62 -11.43 9.22
C SER A 104 10.49 -11.31 10.24
N VAL A 105 9.25 -11.03 9.79
CA VAL A 105 8.11 -10.83 10.69
C VAL A 105 7.48 -12.18 11.02
N GLN A 106 7.24 -12.43 12.30
CA GLN A 106 6.34 -13.49 12.72
C GLN A 106 4.90 -13.00 12.69
N ARG A 107 3.96 -13.90 12.42
CA ARG A 107 2.54 -13.59 12.53
C ARG A 107 2.27 -13.17 13.98
N GLU A 108 1.75 -11.95 14.16
CA GLU A 108 1.32 -11.49 15.49
C GLU A 108 0.26 -12.47 16.01
N SER A 109 0.57 -13.16 17.12
CA SER A 109 -0.40 -14.00 17.83
C SER A 109 -1.32 -13.11 18.68
N ARG A 110 -2.62 -13.46 18.73
CA ARG A 110 -3.53 -12.91 19.73
C ARG A 110 -3.16 -13.51 21.08
N ASP A 111 -2.42 -12.77 21.88
CA ASP A 111 -2.44 -12.91 23.34
C ASP A 111 -3.17 -11.71 23.96
#